data_AF-A0A6N8SB52-F1
#
_entry.id   AF-A0A6N8SB52-F1
#
_cell.length_a   1.000
_cell.length_b   1.000
_cell.length_c   1.000
_cell.angle_alpha   90.00
_cell.angle_beta   90.00
_cell.angle_gamma   90.00
#
_symmetry.space_group_name_H-M   'P 1'
#
loop_
_entity.id
_entity.type
_entity.pdbx_description
1 polymer ?
#
loop_
_entity_poly.entity_id
_entity_poly.type
_entity_poly.pdbx_seq_one_letter_code
_entity_poly.pdbx_strand_id
1 'polypeptide(L)'
;MAMPRTPLAKAAVEASDKKNPKRFKARKEPKPNGPLGAPPKWLADTDTNKAKSAWLLFQKEIPWLTESHRMLVGMAANIQGRIMANQDVGVQAMNLLRQCLGQMGATPSDASKITVPDDEDEKDDLLD
;
A
#
# COMPACT_ATOMS: atom_id res chain seq x y z
N MET A 1 -16.00 -22.33 4.53
CA MET A 1 -15.37 -21.07 4.10
C MET A 1 -13.96 -21.00 4.68
N ALA A 2 -12.99 -20.46 3.94
CA ALA A 2 -11.70 -20.14 4.53
C ALA A 2 -11.91 -19.16 5.70
N MET A 3 -11.28 -19.39 6.85
CA MET A 3 -11.28 -18.44 7.96
C MET A 3 -10.01 -17.58 7.84
N PRO A 4 -10.06 -16.43 7.13
CA PRO A 4 -8.91 -15.55 7.04
C PRO A 4 -8.50 -15.09 8.42
N ARG A 5 -7.19 -14.99 8.64
CA ARG A 5 -6.64 -14.57 9.93
C ARG A 5 -7.02 -13.11 10.16
N THR A 6 -7.60 -12.81 11.32
CA THR A 6 -7.81 -11.43 11.75
C THR A 6 -6.47 -10.78 12.07
N PRO A 7 -6.15 -9.62 11.47
CA PRO A 7 -5.00 -8.80 11.85
C PRO A 7 -5.07 -8.38 13.32
N LEU A 8 -3.94 -8.16 13.97
CA LEU A 8 -3.84 -7.76 15.38
C LEU A 8 -4.48 -6.39 15.61
N ALA A 9 -4.24 -5.43 14.72
CA ALA A 9 -4.86 -4.11 14.79
C ALA A 9 -6.40 -4.21 14.85
N LYS A 10 -6.99 -4.99 13.93
CA LYS A 10 -8.43 -5.25 13.93
C LYS A 10 -8.90 -6.03 15.17
N ALA A 11 -8.13 -7.02 15.59
CA ALA A 11 -8.46 -7.82 16.77
C ALA A 11 -8.48 -6.98 18.05
N ALA A 12 -7.63 -5.97 18.17
CA ALA A 12 -7.60 -5.02 19.29
C ALA A 12 -8.85 -4.13 19.33
N VAL A 13 -9.23 -3.56 18.17
CA VAL A 13 -10.45 -2.72 18.06
C VAL A 13 -11.72 -3.52 18.38
N GLU A 14 -11.81 -4.77 17.92
CA GLU A 14 -12.97 -5.64 18.18
C GLU A 14 -12.91 -6.35 19.55
N ALA A 15 -11.88 -6.09 20.37
CA ALA A 15 -11.56 -6.80 21.61
C ALA A 15 -11.49 -8.33 21.47
N SER A 16 -11.26 -8.82 20.25
CA SER A 16 -11.10 -10.25 19.94
C SER A 16 -9.79 -10.80 20.51
N ASP A 17 -8.78 -9.96 20.63
CA ASP A 17 -7.52 -10.23 21.32
C ASP A 17 -7.73 -10.50 22.82
N LYS A 18 -8.61 -9.75 23.47
CA LYS A 18 -9.00 -9.94 24.88
C LYS A 18 -9.88 -11.16 25.08
N LYS A 19 -10.81 -11.43 24.14
CA LYS A 19 -11.66 -12.64 24.17
C LYS A 19 -10.87 -13.93 23.94
N ASN A 20 -9.85 -13.90 23.08
CA ASN A 20 -9.06 -15.08 22.69
C ASN A 20 -7.55 -14.85 22.77
N PRO A 21 -6.99 -14.53 23.96
CA PRO A 21 -5.61 -14.05 24.09
C PRO A 21 -4.57 -15.07 23.62
N LYS A 22 -4.83 -16.37 23.81
CA LYS A 22 -3.95 -17.45 23.34
C LYS A 22 -3.72 -17.41 21.82
N ARG A 23 -4.70 -16.94 21.03
CA ARG A 23 -4.57 -16.86 19.57
C ARG A 23 -3.68 -15.73 19.09
N PHE A 24 -3.54 -14.66 19.87
CA PHE A 24 -2.90 -13.41 19.44
C PHE A 24 -1.58 -13.11 20.18
N LYS A 25 -1.39 -13.60 21.41
CA LYS A 25 -0.24 -13.29 22.29
C LYS A 25 1.15 -13.52 21.68
N ALA A 26 1.30 -14.54 20.82
CA ALA A 26 2.58 -14.87 20.19
C ALA A 26 2.77 -14.26 18.79
N ARG A 27 1.78 -13.53 18.27
CA ARG A 27 1.86 -12.94 16.93
C ARG A 27 2.63 -11.63 16.99
N LYS A 28 3.57 -11.46 16.06
CA LYS A 28 4.20 -10.18 15.76
C LYS A 28 3.87 -9.87 14.31
N GLU A 29 3.16 -8.78 14.08
CA GLU A 29 2.92 -8.32 12.72
C GLU A 29 4.14 -7.59 12.18
N PRO A 30 4.46 -7.78 10.89
CA PRO A 30 5.48 -6.97 10.25
C PRO A 30 5.04 -5.52 10.34
N LYS A 31 5.86 -4.69 10.99
CA LYS A 31 5.62 -3.26 11.01
C LYS A 31 5.85 -2.71 9.61
N PRO A 32 5.03 -1.77 9.12
CA PRO A 32 5.39 -1.02 7.93
C PRO A 32 6.71 -0.29 8.22
N ASN A 33 7.74 -0.60 7.44
CA ASN A 33 9.09 -0.06 7.63
C ASN A 33 9.23 1.38 7.08
N GLY A 34 8.24 2.23 7.34
CA GLY A 34 8.23 3.63 6.92
C GLY A 34 7.53 3.88 5.56
N PRO A 35 7.69 5.12 5.02
CA PRO A 35 6.96 5.56 3.84
C PRO A 35 7.41 4.80 2.58
N LEU A 36 6.60 4.86 1.51
CA LEU A 36 6.94 4.24 0.22
C LEU A 36 8.35 4.61 -0.27
N GLY A 37 8.77 5.86 -0.07
CA GLY A 37 10.09 6.37 -0.40
C GLY A 37 10.33 6.58 -1.90
N ALA A 38 11.56 6.96 -2.24
CA ALA A 38 11.95 7.29 -3.62
C ALA A 38 11.88 6.05 -4.55
N PRO A 39 11.59 6.25 -5.85
CA PRO A 39 11.62 5.18 -6.85
C PRO A 39 12.97 4.43 -6.83
N PRO A 40 12.99 3.10 -6.99
CA PRO A 40 14.23 2.34 -7.15
C PRO A 40 15.06 2.82 -8.36
N LYS A 41 16.39 2.71 -8.29
CA LYS A 41 17.30 3.18 -9.35
C LYS A 41 17.04 2.56 -10.73
N TRP A 42 16.55 1.32 -10.76
CA TRP A 42 16.23 0.60 -12.00
C TRP A 42 14.94 1.10 -12.68
N LEU A 43 14.16 1.93 -11.99
CA LEU A 43 12.90 2.46 -12.44
C LEU A 43 13.15 3.86 -13.02
N ALA A 44 13.36 3.91 -14.34
CA ALA A 44 13.71 5.12 -15.08
C ALA A 44 12.63 5.45 -16.11
N ASP A 45 12.50 6.74 -16.42
CA ASP A 45 11.66 7.20 -17.52
C ASP A 45 12.42 7.11 -18.83
N THR A 46 11.78 6.53 -19.84
CA THR A 46 12.23 6.49 -21.23
C THR A 46 11.15 7.06 -22.14
N ASP A 47 11.37 7.11 -23.46
CA ASP A 47 10.35 7.56 -24.41
C ASP A 47 9.13 6.62 -24.47
N THR A 48 9.34 5.32 -24.20
CA THR A 48 8.30 4.29 -24.25
C THR A 48 7.73 3.92 -22.89
N ASN A 49 8.30 4.39 -21.79
CA ASN A 49 7.82 4.06 -20.45
C ASN A 49 8.14 5.16 -19.44
N LYS A 50 7.11 5.81 -18.88
CA LYS A 50 7.23 6.83 -17.82
C LYS A 50 7.06 6.24 -16.42
N ALA A 51 7.72 5.13 -16.14
CA ALA A 51 7.53 4.37 -14.90
C ALA A 51 7.90 5.16 -13.64
N LYS A 52 8.98 5.95 -13.66
CA LYS A 52 9.41 6.75 -12.51
C LYS A 52 8.39 7.83 -12.19
N SER A 53 7.87 8.48 -13.23
CA SER A 53 6.77 9.43 -13.10
C SER A 53 5.50 8.77 -12.55
N ALA A 54 5.17 7.56 -13.02
CA ALA A 54 4.04 6.79 -12.50
C ALA A 54 4.19 6.41 -11.02
N TRP A 55 5.40 6.07 -10.56
CA TRP A 55 5.66 5.81 -9.14
C TRP A 55 5.34 7.03 -8.28
N LEU A 56 5.81 8.21 -8.69
CA LEU A 56 5.57 9.46 -7.96
C LEU A 56 4.07 9.82 -7.97
N LEU A 57 3.36 9.53 -9.07
CA LEU A 57 1.92 9.68 -9.12
C LEU A 57 1.23 8.77 -8.11
N PHE A 58 1.58 7.47 -8.04
CA PHE A 58 1.02 6.57 -7.04
C PHE A 58 1.31 7.01 -5.62
N GLN A 59 2.53 7.48 -5.35
CA GLN A 59 2.89 8.01 -4.03
C GLN A 59 2.01 9.20 -3.62
N LYS A 60 1.66 10.06 -4.58
CA LYS A 60 0.82 11.24 -4.36
C LYS A 60 -0.66 10.87 -4.17
N GLU A 61 -1.19 10.01 -5.03
CA GLU A 61 -2.62 9.70 -5.08
C GLU A 61 -3.04 8.63 -4.07
N ILE A 62 -2.08 7.86 -3.54
CA ILE A 62 -2.32 6.75 -2.60
C ILE A 62 -1.45 6.98 -1.36
N PRO A 63 -1.83 7.89 -0.45
CA PRO A 63 -0.94 8.40 0.61
C PRO A 63 -0.60 7.36 1.68
N TRP A 64 -1.37 6.28 1.81
CA TRP A 64 -1.13 5.20 2.77
C TRP A 64 -0.08 4.16 2.30
N LEU A 65 0.56 4.37 1.14
CA LEU A 65 1.59 3.45 0.66
C LEU A 65 2.85 3.52 1.52
N THR A 66 3.31 2.33 1.94
CA THR A 66 4.50 2.12 2.78
C THR A 66 5.59 1.37 2.03
N GLU A 67 6.77 1.20 2.64
CA GLU A 67 7.88 0.43 2.07
C GLU A 67 7.45 -0.98 1.62
N SER A 68 6.53 -1.62 2.36
CA SER A 68 6.01 -2.95 2.05
C SER A 68 5.30 -3.02 0.68
N HIS A 69 4.83 -1.90 0.16
CA HIS A 69 4.14 -1.82 -1.13
C HIS A 69 5.10 -1.63 -2.31
N ARG A 70 6.40 -1.35 -2.08
CA ARG A 70 7.37 -0.97 -3.13
C ARG A 70 7.41 -1.94 -4.32
N MET A 71 7.29 -3.25 -4.06
CA MET A 71 7.29 -4.25 -5.14
C MET A 71 6.03 -4.17 -6.01
N LEU A 72 4.84 -4.01 -5.40
CA LEU A 72 3.58 -3.85 -6.12
C LEU A 72 3.54 -2.52 -6.88
N VAL A 73 4.00 -1.43 -6.25
CA VAL A 73 4.11 -0.12 -6.89
C VAL A 73 5.05 -0.19 -8.08
N GLY A 74 6.19 -0.88 -7.97
CA GLY A 74 7.14 -1.02 -9.09
C GLY A 74 6.55 -1.72 -10.31
N MET A 75 5.73 -2.75 -10.09
CA MET A 75 5.00 -3.45 -11.14
C MET A 75 3.89 -2.59 -11.74
N ALA A 76 3.07 -1.95 -10.90
CA ALA A 76 2.00 -1.06 -11.35
C ALA A 76 2.57 0.15 -12.12
N ALA A 77 3.67 0.73 -11.64
CA ALA A 77 4.35 1.87 -12.25
C ALA A 77 4.87 1.56 -13.65
N ASN A 78 5.34 0.33 -13.90
CA ASN A 78 5.75 -0.08 -15.24
C ASN A 78 4.58 -0.12 -16.24
N ILE A 79 3.41 -0.57 -15.81
CA ILE A 79 2.23 -0.64 -16.69
C ILE A 79 1.65 0.76 -16.88
N GLN A 80 1.48 1.51 -15.79
CA GLN A 80 0.99 2.89 -15.82
C GLN A 80 1.93 3.81 -16.63
N GLY A 81 3.25 3.62 -16.51
CA GLY A 81 4.24 4.38 -17.26
C GLY A 81 4.14 4.18 -18.77
N ARG A 82 3.76 2.98 -19.24
CA ARG A 82 3.45 2.73 -20.66
C ARG A 82 2.21 3.48 -21.12
N ILE A 83 1.16 3.51 -20.30
CA ILE A 83 -0.06 4.29 -20.59
C ILE A 83 0.28 5.78 -20.69
N MET A 84 1.06 6.30 -19.75
CA MET A 84 1.53 7.70 -19.74
C MET A 84 2.41 8.04 -20.95
N ALA A 85 3.10 7.05 -21.52
CA ALA A 85 3.90 7.18 -22.74
C ALA A 85 3.10 6.95 -24.04
N ASN A 86 1.76 6.94 -23.98
CA ASN A 86 0.86 6.66 -25.09
C ASN A 86 1.19 5.35 -25.85
N GLN A 87 1.75 4.36 -25.15
CA GLN A 87 1.96 3.05 -25.73
C GLN A 87 0.66 2.27 -25.78
N ASP A 88 0.56 1.33 -26.71
CA ASP A 88 -0.50 0.34 -26.66
C ASP A 88 -0.29 -0.61 -25.46
N VAL A 89 -1.33 -0.74 -24.65
CA VAL A 89 -1.33 -1.56 -23.43
C VAL A 89 -2.50 -2.52 -23.50
N GLY A 90 -2.19 -3.76 -23.84
CA GLY A 90 -3.19 -4.81 -23.98
C GLY A 90 -3.98 -5.10 -22.71
N VAL A 91 -5.16 -5.70 -22.89
CA VAL A 91 -6.13 -6.02 -21.84
C VAL A 91 -5.52 -6.80 -20.66
N GLN A 92 -4.57 -7.71 -20.94
CA GLN A 92 -3.89 -8.48 -19.88
C GLN A 92 -3.11 -7.58 -18.91
N ALA A 93 -2.37 -6.60 -19.43
CA ALA A 93 -1.62 -5.66 -18.61
C ALA A 93 -2.56 -4.70 -17.85
N MET A 94 -3.64 -4.24 -18.49
CA MET A 94 -4.66 -3.41 -17.82
C MET A 94 -5.35 -4.15 -16.68
N ASN A 95 -5.65 -5.44 -16.86
CA ASN A 95 -6.22 -6.27 -15.81
C ASN A 95 -5.23 -6.50 -14.66
N LEU A 96 -3.94 -6.69 -14.95
CA LEU A 96 -2.91 -6.78 -13.92
C LEU A 96 -2.77 -5.47 -13.13
N LEU A 97 -2.81 -4.32 -13.83
CA LEU A 97 -2.78 -3.01 -13.18
C LEU A 97 -3.99 -2.84 -12.23
N ARG A 98 -5.20 -3.17 -12.68
CA ARG A 98 -6.41 -3.16 -11.84
C ARG A 98 -6.24 -4.04 -10.59
N GLN A 99 -5.64 -5.22 -10.74
CA GLN A 99 -5.37 -6.12 -9.60
C GLN A 99 -4.36 -5.52 -8.63
N CYS A 100 -3.27 -4.93 -9.13
CA CYS A 100 -2.29 -4.23 -8.29
C CYS A 100 -2.94 -3.11 -7.48
N LEU A 101 -3.76 -2.28 -8.13
CA LEU A 101 -4.49 -1.19 -7.49
C LEU A 101 -5.44 -1.70 -6.39
N GLY A 102 -6.18 -2.78 -6.64
CA GLY A 102 -7.02 -3.40 -5.62
C GLY A 102 -6.22 -3.93 -4.42
N GLN A 103 -5.08 -4.57 -4.66
CA GLN A 103 -4.22 -5.09 -3.59
C GLN A 103 -3.55 -3.99 -2.77
N MET A 104 -3.28 -2.83 -3.37
CA MET A 104 -2.77 -1.64 -2.69
C MET A 104 -3.89 -0.79 -2.05
N GLY A 105 -5.14 -1.24 -2.14
CA GLY A 105 -6.29 -0.53 -1.57
C GLY A 105 -6.67 0.75 -2.30
N ALA A 106 -6.21 0.95 -3.52
CA ALA A 106 -6.41 2.17 -4.32
C ALA A 106 -7.83 2.30 -4.93
N THR A 107 -8.76 1.40 -4.60
CA THR A 107 -10.16 1.52 -5.01
C THR A 107 -10.97 2.19 -3.91
N PRO A 108 -12.05 2.94 -4.22
CA PRO A 108 -12.86 3.58 -3.18
C PRO A 108 -13.38 2.62 -2.11
N SER A 109 -13.76 1.39 -2.51
CA SER A 109 -14.23 0.35 -1.60
C SER A 109 -13.10 -0.15 -0.69
N ASP A 110 -11.89 -0.31 -1.21
CA ASP A 110 -10.77 -0.81 -0.42
C ASP A 110 -10.12 0.28 0.44
N ALA A 111 -10.08 1.53 -0.04
CA ALA A 111 -9.63 2.70 0.72
C ALA A 111 -10.43 2.86 2.03
N SER A 112 -11.74 2.58 2.01
CA SER A 112 -12.57 2.62 3.23
C SER A 112 -12.14 1.63 4.33
N LYS A 113 -11.31 0.64 4.01
CA LYS A 113 -10.84 -0.41 4.93
C LYS A 113 -9.41 -0.13 5.41
N ILE A 114 -8.78 0.93 4.93
CA ILE A 114 -7.39 1.26 5.24
C ILE A 114 -7.36 2.17 6.44
N THR A 115 -6.65 1.74 7.46
CA THR A 115 -6.30 2.57 8.60
C THR A 115 -5.06 3.36 8.22
N VAL A 116 -5.22 4.67 8.02
CA VAL A 116 -4.10 5.60 7.88
C VAL A 116 -3.62 5.88 9.31
N PRO A 117 -2.31 5.80 9.61
CA PRO A 117 -1.79 6.29 10.88
C PRO A 117 -2.12 7.78 10.99
N ASP A 118 -2.78 8.20 12.06
CA ASP A 118 -2.92 9.63 12.36
C ASP A 118 -1.51 10.20 12.61
N ASP A 119 -1.17 11.32 11.95
CA ASP A 119 0.07 12.08 12.18
C ASP A 119 0.04 12.83 13.55
N GLU A 120 -0.77 12.41 14.53
CA GLU A 120 -1.10 13.18 15.73
C GLU A 120 -0.49 12.68 17.06
N ASP A 121 0.53 11.82 17.06
CA ASP A 121 1.28 11.48 18.28
C ASP A 121 2.58 12.29 18.44
N GLU A 122 2.56 13.59 18.12
CA GLU A 122 3.69 14.50 18.39
C GLU A 122 3.24 15.84 19.02
N LYS A 123 2.30 15.81 19.97
CA LYS A 123 2.05 16.92 20.89
C LYS A 123 1.53 16.43 22.24
N ASP A 124 2.42 16.03 23.14
CA ASP A 124 2.11 16.05 24.59
C ASP A 124 3.37 15.93 25.49
N ASP A 125 4.47 16.59 25.13
CA ASP A 125 5.65 16.72 26.00
C ASP A 125 6.15 18.18 26.08
N LEU A 126 5.22 19.13 26.29
CA LEU A 126 5.61 20.50 26.65
C LEU A 126 4.66 21.11 27.68
N LEU A 127 4.46 20.44 28.81
CA LEU A 127 3.98 21.03 30.07
C LEU A 127 4.34 20.10 31.26
N ASP A 128 5.56 20.25 31.78
CA ASP A 128 5.88 20.36 33.23
C ASP A 128 7.36 20.73 33.43
#